data_AF-A0A966NMD1-F1
#
_entry.id   AF-A0A966NMD1-F1
#
_cell.length_a   1.000
_cell.length_b   1.000
_cell.length_c   1.000
_cell.angle_alpha   90.00
_cell.angle_beta   90.00
_cell.angle_gamma   90.00
#
_symmetry.space_group_name_H-M   'P 1'
#
loop_
_entity.id
_entity.type
_entity.pdbx_description
1 polymer ?
#
loop_
_entity_poly.entity_id
_entity_poly.type
_entity_poly.pdbx_seq_one_letter_code
_entity_poly.pdbx_strand_id
1 'polypeptide(L)'
;MLIVVPAHEWLYANVDRLTGHHRRYSRRQLQDAISESGLQVDMLHYFDVVGLLPYPFLYKILGGTSTGGVNAPVYSRIVMPLSLLLYFVSRGRLIGQKLITVAALPKF
;
A
#
# COMPACT_ATOMS: atom_id res chain seq x y z
N MET A 1 16.00 6.55 -2.97
CA MET A 1 15.32 5.91 -1.81
C MET A 1 14.07 5.20 -2.30
N LEU A 2 13.85 3.96 -1.86
CA LEU A 2 12.60 3.23 -2.11
C LEU A 2 11.72 3.35 -0.87
N ILE A 3 10.47 3.80 -1.05
CA ILE A 3 9.51 3.97 0.05
C ILE A 3 8.26 3.15 -0.28
N VAL A 4 7.81 2.37 0.70
CA VAL A 4 6.55 1.61 0.62
C VAL A 4 5.70 1.98 1.82
N VAL A 5 4.51 2.52 1.57
CA VAL A 5 3.57 2.94 2.64
C VAL A 5 2.16 2.42 2.35
N PRO A 6 1.34 2.18 3.39
CA PRO A 6 -0.05 1.82 3.18
C PRO A 6 -0.83 3.01 2.58
N ALA A 7 -1.67 2.70 1.60
CA ALA A 7 -2.47 3.67 0.87
C ALA A 7 -3.86 3.85 1.48
N HIS A 8 -4.44 5.02 1.24
CA HIS A 8 -5.83 5.40 1.59
C HIS A 8 -6.12 5.47 3.09
N GLU A 9 -6.27 6.69 3.60
CA GLU A 9 -6.62 6.96 5.00
C GLU A 9 -7.92 6.29 5.44
N TRP A 10 -8.93 6.25 4.58
CA TRP A 10 -10.24 5.66 4.89
C TRP A 10 -10.18 4.14 5.15
N LEU A 11 -9.10 3.47 4.77
CA LEU A 11 -8.87 2.05 5.04
C LEU A 11 -8.20 1.81 6.40
N TYR A 12 -7.80 2.85 7.13
CA TYR A 12 -7.18 2.66 8.43
C TYR A 12 -8.11 1.89 9.38
N ALA A 13 -7.61 0.80 9.95
CA ALA A 13 -8.34 -0.10 10.83
C ALA A 13 -7.51 -0.45 12.07
N ASN A 14 -8.11 -1.13 13.06
CA ASN A 14 -7.41 -1.51 14.30
C ASN A 14 -6.14 -2.35 14.05
N VAL A 15 -6.16 -3.17 13.00
CA VAL A 15 -5.00 -3.99 12.61
C VAL A 15 -3.81 -3.14 12.14
N ASP A 16 -4.04 -1.96 11.57
CA ASP A 16 -2.97 -1.01 11.24
C ASP A 16 -2.25 -0.56 12.51
N ARG A 17 -3.01 -0.16 13.54
CA ARG A 17 -2.44 0.21 14.84
C ARG A 17 -1.68 -0.94 15.50
N LEU A 18 -2.24 -2.16 15.46
CA LEU A 18 -1.61 -3.35 16.05
C LEU A 18 -0.29 -3.72 15.34
N THR A 19 -0.16 -3.40 14.05
CA THR A 19 1.05 -3.63 13.27
C THR A 19 2.02 -2.45 13.30
N GLY A 20 1.78 -1.45 14.15
CA GLY A 20 2.66 -0.27 14.31
C GLY A 20 2.46 0.82 13.25
N HIS A 21 1.44 0.73 12.40
CA HIS A 21 1.14 1.80 11.46
C HIS A 21 0.40 2.92 12.18
N HIS A 22 0.94 4.14 12.07
CA HIS A 22 0.35 5.34 12.65
C HIS A 22 -0.66 6.03 11.73
N ARG A 23 -0.46 5.92 10.41
CA ARG A 23 -1.33 6.51 9.37
C ARG A 23 -1.17 5.81 8.03
N ARG A 24 -2.14 6.01 7.15
CA ARG A 24 -2.05 5.68 5.71
C ARG A 24 -1.97 6.96 4.90
N TYR A 25 -1.43 6.90 3.69
CA TYR A 25 -1.20 8.08 2.86
C TYR A 25 -2.04 8.06 1.58
N SER A 26 -2.49 9.24 1.16
CA SER A 26 -2.88 9.47 -0.24
C SER A 26 -1.65 9.72 -1.11
N ARG A 27 -1.81 9.60 -2.44
CA ARG A 27 -0.73 9.91 -3.39
C ARG A 27 -0.22 11.33 -3.24
N ARG A 28 -1.14 12.28 -3.08
CA ARG A 28 -0.83 13.69 -2.93
C ARG A 28 -0.03 13.95 -1.66
N GLN A 29 -0.49 13.46 -0.52
CA GLN A 29 0.23 13.63 0.74
C GLN A 29 1.62 13.00 0.74
N LEU A 30 1.78 11.84 0.10
CA LEU A 30 3.10 11.21 -0.03
C LEU A 30 4.01 12.04 -0.93
N GLN A 31 3.49 12.57 -2.03
CA GLN A 31 4.25 13.43 -2.94
C GLN A 31 4.66 14.75 -2.28
N ASP A 32 3.74 15.38 -1.55
CA ASP A 32 3.99 16.63 -0.82
C ASP A 32 5.05 16.41 0.25
N ALA A 33 4.93 15.35 1.06
CA ALA A 33 5.91 15.02 2.09
C ALA A 33 7.31 14.71 1.54
N ILE A 34 7.40 14.05 0.38
CA ILE A 34 8.69 13.80 -0.29
C ILE A 34 9.27 15.10 -0.82
N SER A 35 8.45 15.96 -1.43
CA SER A 35 8.90 17.24 -1.98
C SER A 35 9.39 18.20 -0.88
N GLU A 36 8.68 18.26 0.25
CA GLU A 36 9.07 19.03 1.44
C GLU A 36 10.42 18.57 2.03
N SER A 37 10.78 17.29 1.84
CA SER A 37 12.09 16.75 2.25
C SER A 37 13.23 17.10 1.27
N GLY A 38 12.96 17.86 0.20
CA GLY A 38 13.94 18.22 -0.83
C GLY A 38 14.24 17.10 -1.83
N LEU A 39 13.41 16.06 -1.88
CA LEU A 39 13.51 14.95 -2.83
C LEU A 39 12.51 15.12 -3.97
N GLN A 40 12.83 14.56 -5.13
CA GLN A 40 11.92 14.45 -6.26
C GLN A 40 11.36 13.03 -6.34
N VAL A 41 10.06 12.92 -6.63
CA VAL A 41 9.40 11.64 -6.91
C VAL A 41 9.66 11.23 -8.36
N ASP A 42 10.48 10.20 -8.56
CA ASP A 42 10.77 9.64 -9.88
C ASP A 42 9.65 8.71 -10.36
N MET A 43 9.03 7.99 -9.42
CA MET A 43 7.97 7.01 -9.70
C MET A 43 7.02 6.93 -8.52
N LEU A 44 5.70 6.89 -8.78
CA LEU A 44 4.68 6.67 -7.75
C LEU A 44 3.58 5.76 -8.29
N HIS A 45 3.52 4.53 -7.79
CA HIS A 45 2.56 3.51 -8.22
C HIS A 45 1.82 2.89 -7.04
N TYR A 46 0.61 2.42 -7.34
CA TYR A 46 -0.12 1.57 -6.42
C TYR A 46 0.33 0.12 -6.56
N PHE A 47 0.27 -0.60 -5.45
CA PHE A 47 0.54 -2.04 -5.38
C PHE A 47 -0.51 -2.72 -4.49
N ASP A 48 -0.66 -4.02 -4.68
CA ASP A 48 -1.60 -4.88 -3.93
C ASP A 48 -3.08 -4.50 -4.15
N VAL A 49 -3.50 -4.56 -5.42
CA VAL A 49 -4.90 -4.32 -5.83
C VAL A 49 -5.82 -5.42 -5.32
N VAL A 50 -5.37 -6.67 -5.32
CA VAL A 50 -6.18 -7.81 -4.86
C VAL A 50 -6.38 -7.74 -3.36
N GLY A 51 -5.34 -7.40 -2.59
CA GLY A 51 -5.44 -7.24 -1.14
C GLY A 51 -6.37 -6.11 -0.72
N LEU A 52 -6.52 -5.07 -1.55
CA LEU A 52 -7.42 -3.94 -1.28
C LEU A 52 -8.89 -4.37 -1.19
N LEU A 53 -9.35 -5.30 -2.05
CA LEU A 53 -10.77 -5.65 -2.15
C LEU A 53 -11.36 -6.29 -0.89
N PRO A 54 -10.77 -7.35 -0.30
CA PRO A 54 -11.32 -7.96 0.91
C PRO A 54 -11.00 -7.16 2.18
N TYR A 55 -10.01 -6.25 2.15
CA TYR A 55 -9.50 -5.60 3.34
C TYR A 55 -10.55 -4.80 4.15
N PRO A 56 -11.36 -3.90 3.56
CA PRO A 56 -12.39 -3.19 4.31
C PRO A 56 -13.39 -4.14 4.97
N PHE A 57 -13.78 -5.20 4.28
CA PHE A 57 -14.74 -6.17 4.82
C PHE A 57 -14.14 -6.93 6.01
N LEU A 58 -12.93 -7.46 5.86
CA LEU A 58 -12.29 -8.28 6.90
C LEU A 58 -11.86 -7.47 8.13
N TYR A 59 -11.29 -6.27 7.94
CA TYR A 59 -10.63 -5.56 9.02
C TYR A 59 -11.40 -4.33 9.51
N LYS A 60 -12.23 -3.72 8.67
CA LYS A 60 -13.05 -2.55 9.06
C LYS A 60 -14.45 -2.94 9.51
N ILE A 61 -15.08 -3.93 8.85
CA ILE A 61 -16.43 -4.40 9.20
C ILE A 61 -16.37 -5.53 10.24
N LEU A 62 -15.63 -6.61 9.95
CA LEU A 62 -15.53 -7.75 10.87
C LEU A 62 -14.58 -7.52 12.06
N GLY A 63 -13.84 -6.41 12.06
CA GLY A 63 -12.97 -6.03 13.17
C GLY A 63 -11.80 -6.99 13.39
N GLY A 64 -11.37 -7.72 12.35
CA GLY A 64 -10.25 -8.66 12.46
C GLY A 64 -9.00 -8.00 13.04
N THR A 65 -8.36 -8.65 14.01
CA THR A 65 -7.17 -8.14 14.69
C THR A 65 -5.89 -8.90 14.33
N SER A 66 -6.03 -10.02 13.61
CA SER A 66 -4.92 -10.92 13.28
C SER A 66 -4.58 -10.86 11.79
N THR A 67 -3.40 -10.34 11.47
CA THR A 67 -2.80 -10.37 10.12
C THR A 67 -2.05 -11.68 9.84
N GLY A 68 -1.67 -12.44 10.87
CA GLY A 68 -0.88 -13.67 10.74
C GLY A 68 -1.47 -14.81 11.57
N GLY A 69 -1.81 -15.92 10.91
CA GLY A 69 -2.20 -17.15 11.61
C GLY A 69 -2.78 -18.20 10.66
N VAL A 70 -3.81 -17.82 9.89
CA VAL A 70 -4.53 -18.77 9.00
C VAL A 70 -4.52 -18.34 7.53
N ASN A 71 -4.41 -17.03 7.24
CA ASN A 71 -4.50 -16.49 5.88
C ASN A 71 -3.14 -16.28 5.17
N ALA A 72 -2.01 -16.51 5.85
CA ALA A 72 -0.67 -16.30 5.29
C ALA A 72 -0.35 -17.19 4.07
N PRO A 73 -0.76 -18.49 4.02
CA PRO A 73 -0.56 -19.32 2.84
C PRO A 73 -1.45 -18.88 1.66
N VAL A 74 -2.68 -18.44 1.93
CA VAL A 74 -3.61 -17.95 0.91
C VAL A 74 -3.09 -16.65 0.30
N TYR A 75 -2.62 -15.74 1.16
CA TYR A 75 -2.04 -14.48 0.71
C TYR A 75 -0.79 -14.70 -0.15
N SER A 76 0.13 -15.55 0.29
CA SER A 76 1.37 -15.82 -0.44
C SER A 76 1.17 -16.61 -1.74
N ARG A 77 0.24 -17.58 -1.78
CA ARG A 77 0.05 -18.46 -2.95
C ARG A 77 -0.96 -17.96 -3.98
N ILE A 78 -1.92 -17.12 -3.58
CA ILE A 78 -3.01 -16.69 -4.47
C ILE A 78 -3.01 -15.17 -4.62
N VAL A 79 -3.05 -14.43 -3.52
CA VAL A 79 -3.18 -12.96 -3.56
C VAL A 79 -1.94 -12.31 -4.18
N MET A 80 -0.74 -12.73 -3.77
CA MET A 80 0.53 -12.19 -4.28
C MET A 80 0.74 -12.41 -5.79
N PRO A 81 0.66 -13.64 -6.35
CA PRO A 81 0.86 -13.82 -7.79
C PRO A 81 -0.21 -13.11 -8.62
N LEU A 82 -1.45 -13.03 -8.14
CA LEU A 82 -2.51 -12.31 -8.84
C LEU A 82 -2.30 -10.79 -8.78
N SER A 83 -1.90 -10.25 -7.61
CA SER A 83 -1.50 -8.85 -7.48
C SER A 83 -0.32 -8.49 -8.38
N LEU A 84 0.66 -9.40 -8.55
CA LEU A 84 1.77 -9.23 -9.48
C LEU A 84 1.29 -9.23 -10.93
N LEU A 85 0.46 -10.19 -11.34
CA LEU A 85 -0.11 -10.26 -12.68
C LEU A 85 -0.88 -8.97 -13.01
N LEU A 86 -1.73 -8.50 -12.10
CA LEU A 86 -2.47 -7.25 -12.27
C LEU A 86 -1.56 -6.03 -12.29
N TYR A 87 -0.49 -6.02 -11.49
CA TYR A 87 0.52 -4.96 -11.55
C TYR A 87 1.21 -4.93 -12.92
N PHE A 88 1.61 -6.09 -13.47
CA PHE A 88 2.22 -6.19 -14.80
C PHE A 88 1.27 -5.72 -15.91
N VAL A 89 0.00 -6.15 -15.85
CA VAL A 89 -1.02 -5.77 -16.85
C VAL A 89 -1.35 -4.27 -16.76
N SER A 90 -1.52 -3.74 -15.55
CA SER A 90 -1.95 -2.35 -15.35
C SER A 90 -0.80 -1.34 -15.23
N ARG A 91 0.45 -1.80 -15.18
CA ARG A 91 1.65 -1.01 -14.85
C ARG A 91 1.48 -0.16 -13.59
N GLY A 92 0.82 -0.69 -12.56
CA GLY A 92 0.63 0.00 -11.29
C GLY A 92 -0.29 1.23 -11.34
N ARG A 93 -1.14 1.35 -12.37
CA ARG A 93 -2.13 2.43 -12.51
C ARG A 93 -3.43 2.16 -11.72
N LEU A 94 -3.71 0.89 -11.41
CA LEU A 94 -4.90 0.50 -10.66
C LEU A 94 -4.76 0.83 -9.18
N ILE A 95 -5.86 1.24 -8.56
CA ILE A 95 -5.92 1.58 -7.13
C ILE A 95 -5.59 0.33 -6.31
N GLY A 96 -4.58 0.43 -5.45
CA GLY A 96 -4.07 -0.67 -4.63
C GLY A 96 -3.95 -0.29 -3.16
N GLN A 97 -3.78 -1.30 -2.32
CA GLN A 97 -3.71 -1.11 -0.86
C GLN A 97 -2.43 -0.41 -0.40
N LYS A 98 -1.38 -0.40 -1.23
CA LYS A 98 -0.05 0.15 -0.91
C LYS A 98 0.40 1.14 -1.98
N LEU A 99 1.20 2.11 -1.57
CA LEU A 99 1.94 3.00 -2.46
C LEU A 99 3.41 2.62 -2.45
N ILE A 100 3.99 2.52 -3.64
CA ILE A 100 5.41 2.31 -3.87
C ILE A 100 5.94 3.53 -4.60
N THR A 101 6.99 4.13 -4.06
CA THR A 101 7.64 5.29 -4.66
C THR A 101 9.15 5.18 -4.63
N VAL A 102 9.77 5.70 -5.69
CA VAL A 102 11.20 5.92 -5.77
C VAL A 102 11.43 7.42 -5.74
N ALA A 103 12.19 7.88 -4.76
CA ALA A 103 12.54 9.28 -4.59
C ALA A 103 14.06 9.48 -4.68
N ALA A 104 14.50 10.49 -5.41
CA ALA A 104 15.91 10.83 -5.61
C ALA A 104 16.16 12.31 -5.35
N LEU A 105 17.43 12.69 -5.16
CA LEU A 105 17.81 14.10 -5.13
C LEU A 105 17.57 14.74 -6.51
N PRO A 106 17.19 16.03 -6.56
CA PRO A 106 17.06 16.75 -7.81
C PRO A 106 18.39 16.69 -8.58
N LYS A 107 18.33 16.31 -9.85
CA LYS A 107 19.50 16.38 -10.73
C LYS A 107 19.61 17.82 -11.23
N PHE A 108 20.69 18.50 -10.82
CA PHE A 108 21.06 19.84 -11.29
C PHE A 108 21.60 19.81 -12.72
#